data_AF-A0A1X0QH10-F1
#
_entry.id   AF-A0A1X0QH10-F1
#
_cell.length_a   1.000
_cell.length_b   1.000
_cell.length_c   1.000
_cell.angle_alpha   90.00
_cell.angle_beta   90.00
_cell.angle_gamma   90.00
#
_symmetry.space_group_name_H-M   'P 1'
#
loop_
_entity.id
_entity.type
_entity.pdbx_description
1 polymer ?
#
loop_
_entity_poly.entity_id
_entity_poly.type
_entity_poly.pdbx_seq_one_letter_code
_entity_poly.pdbx_strand_id
1 'polypeptide(L)'
;MDQISSKENRKLLNDGPRFTKLKQLFKKTIDETFNPLYYDQPISNEVYNIVQSKLSAVFKNKIGEYHLEMLLNRLDMDISNKRVSYKDITDENYIKEIFESIIVDKKIGMINALDLAKKQLKSDIKELNKMRETLEKDIQKLNKENRTSEIEYENILNLE
;
A
#
# COMPACT_ATOMS: atom_id res chain seq x y z
N MET A 1 -25.50 24.47 3.41
CA MET A 1 -25.54 23.22 2.62
C MET A 1 -25.65 22.06 3.62
N ASP A 2 -26.72 22.01 4.42
CA ASP A 2 -26.70 21.23 5.67
C ASP A 2 -27.91 20.30 5.84
N GLN A 3 -28.42 19.74 4.74
CA GLN A 3 -29.55 18.81 4.80
C GLN A 3 -29.22 17.34 4.44
N ILE A 4 -27.97 17.03 4.09
CA ILE A 4 -27.58 15.67 3.69
C ILE A 4 -27.22 14.80 4.92
N SER A 5 -26.72 15.39 6.01
CA SER A 5 -26.28 14.66 7.22
C SER A 5 -27.43 14.10 8.09
N SER A 6 -28.65 14.64 7.99
CA SER A 6 -29.78 14.21 8.82
C SER A 6 -30.54 12.99 8.28
N LYS A 7 -30.41 12.67 6.97
CA LYS A 7 -31.13 11.54 6.35
C LYS A 7 -30.40 10.21 6.48
N GLU A 8 -29.06 10.19 6.47
CA GLU A 8 -28.28 8.95 6.68
C GLU A 8 -28.38 8.45 8.12
N ASN A 9 -28.46 9.36 9.11
CA ASN A 9 -28.61 8.98 10.52
C ASN A 9 -29.98 8.37 10.87
N ARG A 10 -31.02 8.57 10.05
CA ARG A 10 -32.37 8.04 10.32
C ARG A 10 -32.59 6.58 9.90
N LYS A 11 -31.72 6.01 9.04
CA LYS A 11 -31.79 4.59 8.67
C LYS A 11 -31.14 3.64 9.69
N LEU A 12 -30.46 4.18 10.70
CA LEU A 12 -29.82 3.41 11.78
C LEU A 12 -30.77 3.09 12.95
N LEU A 13 -32.04 3.52 12.91
CA LEU A 13 -32.98 3.40 14.04
C LEU A 13 -33.67 2.03 14.17
N ASN A 14 -33.54 1.15 13.17
CA ASN A 14 -34.06 -0.22 13.23
C ASN A 14 -32.91 -1.21 13.14
N ASP A 15 -32.97 -2.28 13.95
CA ASP A 15 -32.02 -3.39 13.89
C ASP A 15 -31.91 -3.91 12.45
N GLY A 16 -30.71 -3.94 11.89
CA GLY A 16 -30.44 -4.57 10.60
C GLY A 16 -30.66 -6.09 10.63
N PRO A 17 -30.80 -6.75 9.47
CA PRO A 17 -31.01 -8.19 9.38
C PRO A 17 -30.01 -9.03 10.18
N ARG A 18 -28.72 -8.68 10.15
CA ARG A 18 -27.69 -9.43 10.88
C ARG A 18 -27.78 -9.21 12.39
N PHE A 19 -28.01 -7.98 12.81
CA PHE A 19 -28.12 -7.67 14.24
C PHE A 19 -29.38 -8.30 14.84
N THR A 20 -30.50 -8.27 14.11
CA THR A 20 -31.73 -9.00 14.46
C THR A 20 -31.46 -10.49 14.60
N LYS A 21 -30.76 -11.09 13.63
CA LYS A 21 -30.41 -12.51 13.65
C LYS A 21 -29.50 -12.87 14.81
N LEU A 22 -28.58 -11.98 15.19
CA LEU A 22 -27.71 -12.17 16.37
C LEU A 22 -28.54 -12.21 17.66
N LYS A 23 -29.49 -11.27 17.85
CA LYS A 23 -30.40 -11.27 19.01
C LYS A 23 -31.25 -12.54 19.08
N GLN A 24 -31.78 -12.98 17.93
CA GLN A 24 -32.57 -14.21 17.83
C GLN A 24 -31.75 -15.45 18.17
N LEU A 25 -30.53 -15.56 17.64
CA LEU A 25 -29.63 -16.68 17.91
C LEU A 25 -29.29 -16.74 19.40
N PHE A 26 -28.95 -15.59 20.00
CA PHE A 26 -28.66 -15.52 21.43
C PHE A 26 -29.82 -16.02 22.29
N LYS A 27 -31.04 -15.55 22.01
CA LYS A 27 -32.25 -16.02 22.72
C LYS A 27 -32.45 -17.52 22.54
N LYS A 28 -32.37 -18.00 21.30
CA LYS A 28 -32.52 -19.41 20.97
C LYS A 28 -31.49 -20.29 21.69
N THR A 29 -30.23 -19.87 21.76
CA THR A 29 -29.17 -20.59 22.47
C THR A 29 -29.45 -20.69 23.96
N ILE A 30 -29.96 -19.64 24.60
CA ILE A 30 -30.39 -19.71 26.00
C ILE A 30 -31.52 -20.74 26.15
N ASP A 31 -32.56 -20.65 25.32
CA ASP A 31 -33.72 -21.54 25.40
C ASP A 31 -33.34 -23.02 25.17
N GLU A 32 -32.43 -23.29 24.24
CA GLU A 32 -31.91 -24.63 23.96
C GLU A 32 -31.01 -25.15 25.09
N THR A 33 -30.18 -24.30 25.68
CA THR A 33 -29.29 -24.69 26.80
C THR A 33 -30.11 -25.14 28.00
N PHE A 34 -31.23 -24.49 28.28
CA PHE A 34 -32.09 -24.80 29.43
C PHE A 34 -33.28 -25.71 29.07
N ASN A 35 -33.24 -26.38 27.92
CA ASN A 35 -34.33 -27.23 27.48
C ASN A 35 -34.49 -28.44 28.42
N PRO A 36 -35.69 -28.65 29.02
CA PRO A 36 -35.95 -29.75 29.96
C PRO A 36 -35.65 -31.14 29.40
N LEU A 37 -35.65 -31.32 28.07
CA LEU A 37 -35.35 -32.59 27.41
C LEU A 37 -33.90 -33.07 27.61
N TYR A 38 -33.00 -32.20 28.07
CA TYR A 38 -31.59 -32.54 28.28
C TYR A 38 -31.21 -32.76 29.75
N TYR A 39 -32.18 -32.74 30.67
CA TYR A 39 -31.92 -32.85 32.11
C TYR A 39 -32.84 -33.87 32.77
N ASP A 40 -32.28 -34.71 33.66
CA ASP A 40 -33.04 -35.68 34.46
C ASP A 40 -34.06 -35.01 35.39
N GLN A 41 -33.83 -33.75 35.75
CA GLN A 41 -34.77 -32.91 36.48
C GLN A 41 -34.91 -31.55 35.79
N PRO A 42 -36.15 -31.05 35.60
CA PRO A 42 -36.37 -29.76 34.98
C PRO A 42 -35.80 -28.65 35.87
N ILE A 43 -35.06 -27.73 35.25
CA ILE A 43 -34.56 -26.53 35.91
C ILE A 43 -35.76 -25.67 36.31
N SER A 44 -35.78 -25.17 37.54
CA SER A 44 -36.88 -24.33 38.00
C SER A 44 -36.95 -23.02 37.21
N ASN A 45 -38.16 -22.53 36.97
CA ASN A 45 -38.38 -21.28 36.23
C ASN A 45 -37.67 -20.09 36.90
N GLU A 46 -37.54 -20.10 38.23
CA GLU A 46 -36.80 -19.06 38.96
C GLU A 46 -35.32 -19.05 38.59
N VAL A 47 -34.68 -20.22 38.55
CA VAL A 47 -33.27 -20.35 38.17
C VAL A 47 -33.06 -19.95 36.71
N TYR A 48 -33.94 -20.42 35.82
CA TYR A 48 -33.91 -20.03 34.40
C TYR A 48 -34.01 -18.50 34.24
N ASN A 49 -34.98 -17.85 34.89
CA ASN A 49 -35.18 -16.41 34.79
C ASN A 49 -33.97 -15.61 35.32
N ILE A 50 -33.35 -16.06 36.43
CA ILE A 50 -32.15 -15.42 36.98
C ILE A 50 -30.98 -15.52 36.00
N VAL A 51 -30.75 -16.70 35.42
CA VAL A 51 -29.64 -16.91 34.49
C VAL A 51 -29.88 -16.16 33.18
N GLN A 52 -31.10 -16.22 32.63
CA GLN A 52 -31.49 -15.49 31.43
C GLN A 52 -31.29 -13.97 31.61
N SER A 53 -31.68 -13.41 32.76
CA SER A 53 -31.50 -11.99 33.06
C SER A 53 -30.02 -11.60 33.11
N LYS A 54 -29.19 -12.38 33.81
CA LYS A 54 -27.74 -12.13 33.90
C LYS A 54 -27.05 -12.23 32.53
N LEU A 55 -27.35 -13.28 31.76
CA LEU A 55 -26.79 -13.45 30.42
C LEU A 55 -27.24 -12.33 29.49
N SER A 56 -28.51 -11.92 29.55
CA SER A 56 -29.02 -10.80 28.76
C SER A 56 -28.33 -9.48 29.11
N ALA A 57 -28.03 -9.25 30.39
CA ALA A 57 -27.28 -8.07 30.82
C ALA A 57 -25.84 -8.08 30.28
N VAL A 58 -25.14 -9.23 30.38
CA VAL A 58 -23.79 -9.41 29.81
C VAL A 58 -23.80 -9.21 28.30
N PHE A 59 -24.79 -9.79 27.61
CA PHE A 59 -24.95 -9.62 26.17
C PHE A 59 -25.15 -8.16 25.79
N LYS A 60 -26.09 -7.45 26.44
CA LYS A 60 -26.30 -6.01 26.19
C LYS A 60 -25.03 -5.19 26.42
N ASN A 61 -24.29 -5.48 27.49
CA ASN A 61 -23.02 -4.80 27.77
C ASN A 61 -22.00 -5.04 26.65
N LYS A 62 -21.83 -6.29 26.21
CA LYS A 62 -20.89 -6.65 25.14
C LYS A 62 -21.30 -6.08 23.77
N ILE A 63 -22.61 -6.04 23.46
CA ILE A 63 -23.11 -5.34 22.27
C ILE A 63 -22.71 -3.86 22.29
N GLY A 64 -22.84 -3.21 23.44
CA GLY A 64 -22.47 -1.81 23.63
C GLY A 64 -20.96 -1.58 23.54
N GLU A 65 -20.16 -2.38 24.24
CA GLU A 65 -18.70 -2.30 24.30
C GLU A 65 -18.04 -2.39 22.92
N TYR A 66 -18.55 -3.29 22.07
CA TYR A 66 -18.00 -3.50 20.72
C TYR A 66 -18.78 -2.75 19.63
N HIS A 67 -19.76 -1.93 20.00
CA HIS A 67 -20.63 -1.21 19.05
C HIS A 67 -21.20 -2.11 17.94
N LEU A 68 -21.57 -3.35 18.29
CA LEU A 68 -21.91 -4.39 17.31
C LEU A 68 -23.15 -4.05 16.48
N GLU A 69 -24.09 -3.32 17.07
CA GLU A 69 -25.27 -2.79 16.36
C GLU A 69 -24.86 -1.91 15.18
N MET A 70 -24.01 -0.91 15.43
CA MET A 70 -23.52 -0.01 14.40
C MET A 70 -22.72 -0.75 13.33
N LEU A 71 -21.82 -1.66 13.72
CA LEU A 71 -20.96 -2.39 12.79
C LEU A 71 -21.76 -3.33 11.88
N LEU A 72 -22.70 -4.09 12.43
CA LEU A 72 -23.52 -5.02 11.66
C LEU A 72 -24.51 -4.28 10.76
N ASN A 73 -25.12 -3.20 11.24
CA ASN A 73 -26.02 -2.38 10.43
C ASN A 73 -25.25 -1.69 9.29
N ARG A 74 -24.03 -1.20 9.57
CA ARG A 74 -23.15 -0.64 8.53
C ARG A 74 -22.76 -1.70 7.50
N LEU A 75 -22.41 -2.90 7.93
CA LEU A 75 -22.11 -4.00 7.01
C LEU A 75 -23.31 -4.35 6.12
N ASP A 76 -24.52 -4.42 6.69
CA ASP A 76 -25.74 -4.66 5.91
C ASP A 76 -26.01 -3.53 4.91
N MET A 77 -25.74 -2.27 5.27
CA MET A 77 -25.80 -1.16 4.33
C MET A 77 -24.73 -1.27 3.23
N ASP A 78 -23.49 -1.59 3.56
CA ASP A 78 -22.40 -1.69 2.60
C ASP A 78 -22.67 -2.82 1.59
N ILE A 79 -23.19 -3.96 2.05
CA ILE A 79 -23.63 -5.08 1.19
C ILE A 79 -24.82 -4.66 0.32
N SER A 80 -25.87 -4.07 0.92
CA SER A 80 -27.07 -3.65 0.19
C SER A 80 -26.76 -2.62 -0.89
N ASN A 81 -25.78 -1.76 -0.66
CA ASN A 81 -25.36 -0.72 -1.59
C ASN A 81 -24.32 -1.23 -2.60
N LYS A 82 -23.97 -2.53 -2.58
CA LYS A 82 -22.88 -3.12 -3.38
C LYS A 82 -21.59 -2.29 -3.29
N ARG A 83 -21.33 -1.69 -2.12
CA ARG A 83 -20.11 -0.91 -1.92
C ARG A 83 -18.94 -1.87 -1.89
N VAL A 84 -18.18 -1.89 -2.97
CA VAL A 84 -16.83 -2.45 -2.99
C VAL A 84 -15.97 -1.48 -2.19
N SER A 85 -15.32 -1.97 -1.14
CA SER A 85 -14.37 -1.16 -0.39
C SER A 85 -13.28 -0.68 -1.34
N TYR A 86 -12.89 0.59 -1.26
CA TYR A 86 -11.70 1.07 -1.99
C TYR A 86 -10.40 0.41 -1.49
N LYS A 87 -10.48 -0.34 -0.37
CA LYS A 87 -9.43 -1.22 0.16
C LYS A 87 -9.82 -2.70 0.01
N ASP A 88 -10.56 -3.05 -1.03
CA ASP A 88 -10.84 -4.44 -1.31
C ASP A 88 -9.54 -5.08 -1.80
N ILE A 89 -9.01 -6.03 -1.04
CA ILE A 89 -7.81 -6.79 -1.40
C ILE A 89 -8.04 -7.73 -2.60
N THR A 90 -9.26 -7.75 -3.16
CA THR A 90 -9.58 -8.39 -4.44
C THR A 90 -9.66 -7.41 -5.61
N ASP A 91 -9.57 -6.09 -5.36
CA ASP A 91 -9.48 -5.07 -6.41
C ASP A 91 -8.05 -4.99 -6.97
N GLU A 92 -7.92 -5.32 -8.25
CA GLU A 92 -6.65 -5.30 -8.98
C GLU A 92 -5.96 -3.93 -8.95
N ASN A 93 -6.73 -2.84 -8.98
CA ASN A 93 -6.17 -1.49 -8.94
C ASN A 93 -5.60 -1.16 -7.55
N TYR A 94 -6.28 -1.58 -6.48
CA TYR A 94 -5.80 -1.37 -5.11
C TYR A 94 -4.56 -2.21 -4.82
N ILE A 95 -4.54 -3.46 -5.27
CA ILE A 95 -3.35 -4.33 -5.21
C ILE A 95 -2.18 -3.67 -5.95
N LYS A 96 -2.43 -3.16 -7.16
CA LYS A 96 -1.43 -2.47 -7.96
C LYS A 96 -0.89 -1.23 -7.24
N GLU A 97 -1.73 -0.42 -6.62
CA GLU A 97 -1.32 0.75 -5.83
C GLU A 97 -0.39 0.36 -4.66
N ILE A 98 -0.71 -0.72 -3.93
CA ILE A 98 0.14 -1.24 -2.85
C ILE A 98 1.52 -1.65 -3.39
N PHE A 99 1.55 -2.42 -4.49
CA PHE A 99 2.81 -2.84 -5.09
C PHE A 99 3.61 -1.66 -5.64
N GLU A 100 2.95 -0.68 -6.27
CA GLU A 100 3.59 0.53 -6.75
C GLU A 100 4.18 1.34 -5.58
N SER A 101 3.44 1.52 -4.48
CA SER A 101 3.94 2.18 -3.27
C SER A 101 5.21 1.53 -2.72
N ILE A 102 5.31 0.20 -2.71
CA ILE A 102 6.49 -0.53 -2.23
C ILE A 102 7.69 -0.38 -3.18
N ILE A 103 7.44 -0.24 -4.48
CA ILE A 103 8.48 -0.27 -5.51
C ILE A 103 8.99 1.14 -5.87
N VAL A 104 8.20 2.19 -5.62
CA VAL A 104 8.53 3.58 -5.97
C VAL A 104 9.88 4.01 -5.39
N ASP A 105 10.15 3.77 -4.12
CA ASP A 105 11.41 4.20 -3.49
C ASP A 105 12.64 3.52 -4.12
N LYS A 106 12.53 2.22 -4.44
CA LYS A 106 13.58 1.48 -5.15
C LYS A 106 13.81 2.01 -6.55
N LYS A 107 12.74 2.33 -7.29
CA LYS A 107 12.81 2.93 -8.62
C LYS A 107 13.49 4.30 -8.57
N ILE A 108 13.13 5.14 -7.60
CA ILE A 108 13.77 6.45 -7.40
C ILE A 108 15.26 6.29 -7.12
N GLY A 109 15.63 5.34 -6.26
CA GLY A 109 17.03 5.02 -5.99
C GLY A 109 17.80 4.62 -7.25
N MET A 110 17.24 3.74 -8.08
CA MET A 110 17.84 3.34 -9.36
C MET A 110 17.98 4.49 -10.35
N ILE A 111 16.95 5.35 -10.48
CA ILE A 111 16.98 6.53 -11.36
C ILE A 111 18.10 7.47 -10.93
N ASN A 112 18.21 7.77 -9.64
CA ASN A 112 19.25 8.65 -9.11
C ASN A 112 20.66 8.08 -9.35
N ALA A 113 20.84 6.77 -9.18
CA ALA A 113 22.11 6.10 -9.47
C ALA A 113 22.49 6.20 -10.95
N LEU A 114 21.51 5.98 -11.85
CA LEU A 114 21.72 6.12 -13.30
C LEU A 114 22.06 7.56 -13.69
N ASP A 115 21.40 8.55 -13.09
CA ASP A 115 21.68 9.96 -13.37
C ASP A 115 23.07 10.39 -12.89
N LEU A 116 23.54 9.88 -11.74
CA LEU A 116 24.91 10.09 -11.27
C LEU A 116 25.92 9.46 -12.23
N ALA A 117 25.72 8.19 -12.62
CA ALA A 117 26.60 7.51 -13.57
C ALA A 117 26.65 8.25 -14.92
N LYS A 118 25.50 8.73 -15.42
CA LYS A 118 25.40 9.50 -16.65
C LYS A 118 26.15 10.83 -16.57
N LYS A 119 26.06 11.53 -15.43
CA LYS A 119 26.81 12.78 -15.20
C LYS A 119 28.32 12.51 -15.18
N GLN A 120 28.76 11.44 -14.51
CA GLN A 120 30.16 11.05 -14.46
C GLN A 120 30.69 10.74 -15.86
N LEU A 121 30.02 9.87 -16.61
CA LEU A 121 30.42 9.53 -17.99
C LEU A 121 30.51 10.77 -18.90
N LYS A 122 29.60 11.74 -18.74
CA LYS A 122 29.69 13.01 -19.48
C LYS A 122 30.91 13.84 -19.10
N SER A 123 31.33 13.79 -17.83
CA SER A 123 32.56 14.45 -17.39
C SER A 123 33.78 13.76 -17.99
N ASP A 124 33.84 12.44 -17.89
CA ASP A 124 34.96 11.62 -18.39
C ASP A 124 35.13 11.79 -19.90
N ILE A 125 34.03 11.82 -20.67
CA ILE A 125 34.05 12.10 -22.11
C ILE A 125 34.66 13.48 -22.41
N LYS A 126 34.32 14.50 -21.61
CA LYS A 126 34.89 15.84 -21.80
C LYS A 126 36.38 15.87 -21.53
N GLU A 127 36.83 15.17 -20.49
CA GLU A 127 38.24 15.08 -20.13
C GLU A 127 39.03 14.33 -21.20
N LEU A 128 38.53 13.17 -21.65
CA LEU A 128 39.16 12.39 -22.72
C LEU A 128 39.26 13.18 -24.02
N ASN A 129 38.24 13.96 -24.38
CA ASN A 129 38.31 14.81 -25.58
C ASN A 129 39.38 15.91 -25.46
N LYS A 130 39.53 16.53 -24.29
CA LYS A 130 40.62 17.50 -24.06
C LYS A 130 41.99 16.85 -24.18
N MET A 131 42.16 15.66 -23.63
CA MET A 131 43.40 14.90 -23.74
C MET A 131 43.70 14.56 -25.20
N ARG A 132 42.68 14.12 -25.96
CA ARG A 132 42.80 13.83 -27.38
C ARG A 132 43.25 15.05 -28.19
N GLU A 133 42.61 16.20 -28.00
CA GLU A 133 42.99 17.46 -28.67
C GLU A 133 44.41 17.90 -28.34
N THR A 134 44.85 17.67 -27.10
CA THR A 134 46.23 18.01 -26.66
C THR A 134 47.23 17.10 -27.38
N LEU A 135 47.00 15.78 -27.36
CA LEU A 135 47.87 14.82 -28.06
C LEU A 135 47.91 15.05 -29.58
N GLU A 136 46.78 15.42 -30.19
CA GLU A 136 46.72 15.77 -31.61
C GLU A 136 47.64 16.97 -31.93
N LYS A 137 47.67 17.99 -31.07
CA LYS A 137 48.57 19.15 -31.21
C LYS A 137 50.03 18.76 -31.03
N ASP A 138 50.34 17.92 -30.04
CA ASP A 138 51.70 17.47 -29.79
C ASP A 138 52.25 16.66 -30.97
N ILE A 139 51.44 15.77 -31.55
CA ILE A 139 51.79 15.01 -32.76
C ILE A 139 52.05 15.97 -33.93
N GLN A 140 51.20 16.97 -34.15
CA GLN A 140 51.41 17.96 -35.22
C GLN A 140 52.72 18.74 -35.03
N LYS A 141 53.04 19.11 -33.79
CA LYS A 141 54.29 19.80 -33.45
C LYS A 141 55.50 18.93 -33.75
N LEU A 142 55.51 17.68 -33.26
CA LEU A 142 56.59 16.72 -33.49
C LEU A 142 56.79 16.42 -34.98
N ASN A 143 55.70 16.25 -35.74
CA ASN A 143 55.79 16.06 -37.19
C ASN A 143 56.43 17.26 -37.91
N LYS A 144 56.14 18.48 -37.44
CA LYS A 144 56.74 19.69 -38.00
C LYS A 144 58.22 19.82 -37.63
N GLU A 145 58.58 19.49 -36.39
CA GLU A 145 59.97 19.43 -35.91
C GLU A 145 60.76 18.41 -36.73
N ASN A 146 60.28 17.17 -36.85
CA ASN A 146 60.91 16.12 -37.66
C ASN A 146 61.11 16.56 -39.12
N ARG A 147 60.08 17.12 -39.76
CA ARG A 147 60.19 17.57 -41.16
C ARG A 147 61.21 18.69 -41.32
N THR A 148 61.34 19.56 -40.32
CA THR A 148 62.36 20.63 -40.35
C THR A 148 63.75 20.03 -40.25
N SER A 149 63.95 19.08 -39.33
CA SER A 149 65.23 18.37 -39.20
C SER A 149 65.57 17.56 -40.46
N GLU A 150 64.61 16.88 -41.09
CA GLU A 150 64.83 16.17 -42.37
C GLU A 150 65.35 17.10 -43.47
N ILE A 151 64.73 18.28 -43.61
CA ILE A 151 65.17 19.31 -44.58
C ILE A 151 66.59 19.81 -44.25
N GLU A 152 66.88 20.05 -42.96
CA GLU A 152 68.21 20.46 -42.52
C GLU A 152 69.28 19.41 -42.85
N TYR A 153 68.98 18.12 -42.61
CA TYR A 153 69.89 17.02 -42.98
C TYR A 153 70.10 16.89 -44.48
N GLU A 154 69.04 16.99 -45.29
CA GLU A 154 69.16 16.99 -46.74
C GLU A 154 70.02 18.16 -47.25
N ASN A 155 69.87 19.35 -46.67
CA ASN A 155 70.69 20.51 -47.03
C ASN A 155 72.17 20.30 -46.72
N ILE A 156 72.50 19.67 -45.59
CA ILE A 156 73.89 19.36 -45.22
C ILE A 156 74.49 18.33 -46.19
N LEU A 157 73.75 17.26 -46.50
CA LEU A 157 74.21 16.21 -47.42
C LEU A 157 74.42 16.71 -48.87
N ASN A 158 73.65 17.70 -49.31
CA ASN A 158 73.77 18.29 -50.64
C ASN A 158 74.86 19.38 -50.74
N LEU A 159 75.54 19.72 -49.62
CA LEU A 159 76.65 20.66 -49.56
C LEU A 159 78.04 19.97 -49.57
N GLU A 160 78.07 18.64 -49.50
CA GLU A 160 79.26 17.78 -49.72
C GLU A 160 79.39 17.36 -51.19
#